data_AF-A0A4R0V6I9-F1
#
_entry.id   AF-A0A4R0V6I9-F1
#
_cell.length_a   1.000
_cell.length_b   1.000
_cell.length_c   1.000
_cell.angle_alpha   90.00
_cell.angle_beta   90.00
_cell.angle_gamma   90.00
#
_symmetry.space_group_name_H-M   'P 1'
#
loop_
_entity.id
_entity.type
_entity.pdbx_description
1 polymer ?
#
loop_
_entity_poly.entity_id
_entity_poly.type
_entity_poly.pdbx_seq_one_letter_code
_entity_poly.pdbx_strand_id
1 'polypeptide(L)'
;MWESWDYGCVAGDDLTVAIILGRPLTRVTWLPSVGHPLLRSTCGDAGIRPDGQYLAMHMCHLARISVKPFKPPKRERPPGKPWGGPKLSKQEIAEFKRIWNMPYSRLKYEKAPTMVGQGDEKQTLF
;
A
#
# COMPACT_ATOMS: atom_id res chain seq x y z
N MET A 1 5.56 13.61 -12.72
CA MET A 1 4.35 14.10 -12.02
C MET A 1 4.61 14.36 -10.53
N TRP A 2 5.30 13.46 -9.80
CA TRP A 2 5.73 13.69 -8.41
C TRP A 2 6.88 14.68 -8.25
N GLU A 3 7.64 14.94 -9.32
CA GLU A 3 8.78 15.87 -9.32
C GLU A 3 8.38 17.34 -9.18
N SER A 4 7.12 17.68 -9.50
CA SER A 4 6.64 19.06 -9.51
C SER A 4 6.06 19.50 -8.17
N TRP A 5 5.78 18.59 -7.23
CA TRP A 5 5.08 18.89 -5.99
C TRP A 5 5.89 18.42 -4.78
N ASP A 6 5.91 19.22 -3.72
CA ASP A 6 6.49 18.80 -2.45
C ASP A 6 5.65 17.67 -1.83
N TYR A 7 6.32 16.74 -1.13
CA TYR A 7 5.65 15.60 -0.49
C TYR A 7 4.86 15.97 0.78
N GLY A 8 5.06 17.20 1.29
CA GLY A 8 4.41 17.67 2.49
C GLY A 8 2.94 18.00 2.26
N CYS A 9 2.07 17.43 3.10
CA CYS A 9 0.65 17.75 3.10
C CYS A 9 0.42 19.13 3.73
N VAL A 10 -0.02 20.08 2.92
CA VAL A 10 -0.34 21.46 3.32
C VAL A 10 -1.82 21.52 3.75
N ALA A 11 -2.06 21.89 5.00
CA ALA A 11 -3.40 22.08 5.59
C ALA A 11 -3.31 23.00 6.82
N GLY A 12 -4.43 23.60 7.24
CA GLY A 12 -4.47 24.49 8.41
C GLY A 12 -3.52 25.69 8.23
N ASP A 13 -2.66 25.93 9.21
CA ASP A 13 -1.73 27.08 9.20
C ASP A 13 -0.75 27.03 8.00
N ASP A 14 -0.31 25.84 7.61
CA ASP A 14 0.56 25.65 6.45
C ASP A 14 -0.11 26.15 5.16
N LEU A 15 -1.44 26.03 5.06
CA LEU A 15 -2.21 26.52 3.92
C LEU A 15 -2.20 28.05 3.88
N THR A 16 -2.37 28.71 5.02
CA THR A 16 -2.27 30.17 5.12
C THR A 16 -0.87 30.65 4.72
N VAL A 17 0.17 29.98 5.21
CA VAL A 17 1.57 30.26 4.81
C VAL A 17 1.74 30.11 3.30
N ALA A 18 1.19 29.06 2.70
CA ALA A 18 1.27 28.85 1.27
C ALA A 18 0.59 29.96 0.45
N ILE A 19 -0.58 30.43 0.90
CA ILE A 19 -1.32 31.52 0.26
C ILE A 19 -0.53 32.84 0.36
N ILE A 20 -0.02 33.18 1.55
CA ILE A 20 0.77 34.40 1.75
C ILE A 20 2.03 34.40 0.90
N LEU A 21 2.70 33.25 0.77
CA LEU A 21 3.88 33.09 -0.06
C LEU A 21 3.56 32.95 -1.57
N GLY A 22 2.29 33.05 -1.97
CA GLY A 22 1.86 32.95 -3.37
C GLY A 22 2.19 31.61 -4.02
N ARG A 23 2.23 30.52 -3.24
CA ARG A 23 2.64 29.21 -3.72
C ARG A 23 1.53 28.54 -4.51
N PRO A 24 1.80 28.01 -5.72
CA PRO A 24 0.81 27.23 -6.43
C PRO A 24 0.44 25.99 -5.63
N LEU A 25 -0.86 25.72 -5.54
CA LEU A 25 -1.43 24.63 -4.77
C LEU A 25 -2.18 23.66 -5.68
N THR A 26 -2.22 22.40 -5.29
CA THR A 26 -3.13 21.40 -5.87
C THR A 26 -3.82 20.66 -4.74
N ARG A 27 -5.12 20.45 -4.88
CA ARG A 27 -5.95 19.82 -3.84
C ARG A 27 -5.85 18.31 -3.93
N VAL A 28 -5.53 17.68 -2.81
CA VAL A 28 -5.59 16.23 -2.65
C VAL A 28 -7.04 15.85 -2.34
N THR A 29 -7.67 15.11 -3.25
CA THR A 29 -9.04 14.62 -3.10
C THR A 29 -9.03 13.10 -3.04
N TRP A 30 -9.59 12.52 -1.98
CA TRP A 30 -9.76 11.07 -1.87
C TRP A 30 -11.12 10.66 -2.41
N LEU A 31 -11.14 9.84 -3.48
CA LEU A 31 -12.37 9.24 -3.99
C LEU A 31 -12.45 7.78 -3.52
N PRO A 32 -13.45 7.40 -2.70
CA PRO A 32 -13.59 6.04 -2.19
C PRO A 32 -13.68 4.97 -3.27
N SER A 33 -14.24 5.31 -4.44
CA SER A 33 -14.38 4.41 -5.60
C SER A 33 -13.06 4.06 -6.28
N VAL A 34 -12.09 4.99 -6.25
CA VAL A 34 -10.83 4.89 -7.01
C VAL A 34 -9.71 4.26 -6.17
N GLY A 35 -9.81 4.33 -4.84
CA GLY A 35 -8.88 3.67 -3.92
C GLY A 35 -7.49 4.30 -3.83
N HIS A 36 -7.26 5.43 -4.51
CA HIS A 36 -6.05 6.23 -4.45
C HIS A 36 -6.39 7.74 -4.49
N PRO A 37 -5.48 8.63 -4.03
CA PRO A 37 -5.76 10.07 -4.00
C PRO A 37 -5.63 10.65 -5.41
N LEU A 38 -6.48 11.63 -5.73
CA LEU A 38 -6.40 12.41 -6.96
C LEU A 38 -5.96 13.85 -6.65
N LEU A 39 -5.10 14.39 -7.52
CA LEU A 39 -4.73 15.80 -7.48
C LEU A 39 -5.69 16.60 -8.36
N ARG A 40 -6.31 17.63 -7.79
CA ARG A 40 -7.16 18.57 -8.51
C ARG A 40 -6.55 19.96 -8.47
N SER A 41 -6.33 20.53 -9.65
CA SER A 41 -5.88 21.92 -9.76
C SER A 41 -6.85 22.85 -9.04
N THR A 42 -6.34 23.76 -8.23
CA THR A 42 -7.13 24.84 -7.64
C THR A 42 -7.20 25.98 -8.64
N CYS A 43 -8.40 26.37 -9.07
CA CYS A 43 -8.59 27.59 -9.86
C CYS A 43 -8.52 28.79 -8.89
N GLY A 44 -7.30 29.26 -8.62
CA GLY A 44 -7.06 30.32 -7.66
C GLY A 44 -7.66 30.03 -6.28
N ASP A 45 -8.20 31.07 -5.65
CA ASP A 45 -8.91 31.05 -4.38
C ASP A 45 -10.22 30.24 -4.42
N ALA A 46 -10.93 30.22 -5.55
CA ALA A 46 -12.18 29.45 -5.71
C ALA A 46 -11.99 27.93 -5.50
N GLY A 47 -10.77 27.43 -5.67
CA GLY A 47 -10.42 26.02 -5.41
C GLY A 47 -10.03 25.71 -3.96
N ILE A 48 -9.82 26.74 -3.14
CA ILE A 48 -9.28 26.64 -1.78
C ILE A 48 -10.43 26.54 -0.77
N ARG A 49 -10.38 25.47 0.00
CA ARG A 49 -11.23 25.19 1.15
C ARG A 49 -10.38 25.10 2.43
N PRO A 50 -10.87 25.64 3.55
CA PRO A 50 -10.15 25.64 4.83
C PRO A 50 -9.95 24.23 5.40
N ASP A 51 -10.85 23.29 5.10
CA ASP A 51 -10.79 21.89 5.50
C ASP A 51 -10.02 20.99 4.50
N GLY A 52 -9.50 21.58 3.43
CA GLY A 52 -8.82 20.86 2.36
C GLY A 52 -7.39 20.45 2.71
N GLN A 53 -6.90 19.44 2.00
CA GLN A 53 -5.49 19.05 1.98
C GLN A 53 -4.91 19.35 0.61
N TYR A 54 -3.70 19.91 0.61
CA TYR A 54 -3.04 20.38 -0.61
C TYR A 54 -1.60 19.88 -0.66
N LEU A 55 -1.03 19.92 -1.86
CA LEU A 55 0.41 19.92 -2.07
C LEU A 55 0.80 21.29 -2.62
N ALA A 56 1.96 21.77 -2.18
CA ALA A 56 2.56 22.97 -2.74
C ALA A 56 3.54 22.59 -3.86
N MET A 57 3.60 23.44 -4.89
CA MET A 57 4.54 23.24 -5.99
C MET A 57 5.97 23.28 -5.45
N HIS A 58 6.78 22.29 -5.84
CA HIS A 58 8.18 22.25 -5.51
C HIS A 58 8.92 23.40 -6.19
N MET A 59 9.72 24.15 -5.43
CA MET A 59 10.60 25.20 -5.96
C MET A 59 11.98 25.04 -5.32
N CYS A 60 12.97 24.62 -6.09
CA CYS A 60 14.29 24.18 -5.61
C CYS A 60 15.02 25.17 -4.68
N HIS A 61 14.73 26.47 -4.78
CA HIS A 61 15.40 27.53 -4.02
C HIS A 61 14.63 28.02 -2.79
N LEU A 62 13.45 27.45 -2.53
CA LEU A 62 12.61 27.86 -1.42
C LEU A 62 12.36 26.70 -0.48
N ALA A 63 12.23 27.02 0.82
CA ALA A 63 11.88 26.02 1.80
C ALA A 63 10.52 25.38 1.47
N ARG A 64 10.43 24.08 1.76
CA ARG A 64 9.18 23.33 1.74
C ARG A 64 8.23 23.92 2.78
N ILE A 65 6.96 24.02 2.43
CA ILE A 65 5.95 24.62 3.32
C ILE A 65 5.61 23.68 4.47
N SER A 66 5.46 22.40 4.16
CA SER A 66 5.20 21.37 5.16
C SER A 66 6.13 20.18 4.93
N VAL A 67 6.45 19.48 6.03
CA VAL A 67 7.09 18.16 6.00
C VAL A 67 6.15 17.07 6.52
N LYS A 68 4.90 17.45 6.83
CA LYS A 68 3.88 16.55 7.38
C LYS A 68 3.52 15.49 6.34
N PRO A 69 3.62 14.19 6.66
CA PRO A 69 3.24 13.15 5.73
C PRO A 69 1.73 13.15 5.49
N PHE A 70 1.33 12.90 4.25
CA PHE A 70 -0.08 12.62 3.92
C PHE A 70 -0.50 11.28 4.54
N LYS A 71 -1.60 11.28 5.28
CA LYS A 71 -2.22 10.07 5.83
C LYS A 71 -3.52 9.79 5.09
N PRO A 72 -3.60 8.72 4.28
CA PRO A 72 -4.85 8.40 3.60
C PRO A 72 -5.95 8.09 4.63
N PRO A 73 -7.22 8.44 4.34
CA PRO A 73 -8.32 8.08 5.20
C PRO A 73 -8.32 6.58 5.52
N LYS A 74 -8.48 6.23 6.81
CA LYS A 74 -8.54 4.83 7.24
C LYS A 74 -9.77 4.18 6.61
N ARG A 75 -9.58 3.30 5.64
CA ARG A 75 -10.67 2.45 5.16
C ARG A 75 -11.06 1.53 6.30
N GLU A 76 -12.31 1.61 6.76
CA GLU A 76 -12.88 0.57 7.60
C GLU A 76 -12.83 -0.72 6.81
N ARG A 77 -11.88 -1.59 7.16
CA ARG A 77 -11.84 -2.96 6.69
C ARG A 77 -12.41 -3.78 7.83
N PRO A 78 -13.39 -4.67 7.57
CA PRO A 78 -13.69 -5.69 8.57
C PRO A 78 -12.38 -6.42 8.89
N PRO A 79 -12.14 -6.79 10.15
CA PRO A 79 -10.96 -7.58 10.50
C PRO A 79 -10.90 -8.77 9.55
N GLY A 80 -9.83 -8.85 8.76
CA GLY A 80 -9.65 -9.96 7.84
C GLY A 80 -9.65 -11.25 8.66
N LYS A 81 -10.27 -12.32 8.14
CA LYS A 81 -10.10 -13.64 8.76
C LYS A 81 -8.59 -13.89 8.91
N PRO A 82 -8.10 -14.36 10.07
CA PRO A 82 -6.71 -14.77 10.21
C PRO A 82 -6.39 -15.71 9.05
N TRP A 83 -5.32 -15.42 8.31
CA TRP A 83 -4.91 -16.30 7.23
C TRP A 83 -4.53 -17.64 7.86
N GLY A 84 -5.41 -18.63 7.71
CA GLY A 84 -5.26 -19.93 8.37
C GLY A 84 -4.16 -20.79 7.77
N GLY A 85 -3.70 -20.46 6.55
CA GLY A 85 -2.71 -21.20 5.78
C GLY A 85 -3.02 -22.68 5.57
N PRO A 86 -2.40 -23.36 4.60
CA PRO A 86 -2.34 -24.82 4.63
C PRO A 86 -1.49 -25.27 5.83
N LYS A 87 -2.01 -26.17 6.66
CA LYS A 87 -1.20 -26.84 7.71
C LYS A 87 -0.31 -27.89 7.03
N LEU A 88 0.90 -27.50 6.63
CA LEU A 88 1.87 -28.42 6.04
C LEU A 88 2.37 -29.43 7.07
N SER A 89 2.32 -30.71 6.72
CA SER A 89 2.91 -31.80 7.48
C SER A 89 4.44 -31.71 7.48
N LYS A 90 5.08 -32.36 8.46
CA LYS A 90 6.55 -32.45 8.51
C LYS A 90 7.13 -33.10 7.24
N GLN A 91 6.39 -34.02 6.62
CA GLN A 91 6.78 -34.70 5.38
C GLN A 91 6.76 -33.75 4.19
N GLU A 92 5.70 -32.97 4.01
CA GLU A 92 5.60 -31.96 2.94
C GLU A 92 6.69 -30.88 3.09
N ILE A 93 7.00 -30.46 4.33
CA ILE A 93 8.09 -29.52 4.60
C ILE A 93 9.45 -30.12 4.24
N ALA A 94 9.67 -31.41 4.52
CA ALA A 94 10.91 -32.10 4.20
C ALA A 94 11.07 -32.29 2.68
N GLU A 95 9.98 -32.63 1.99
CA GLU A 95 9.96 -32.74 0.53
C GLU A 95 10.20 -31.40 -0.14
N PHE A 96 9.54 -30.33 0.33
CA PHE A 96 9.82 -28.97 -0.11
C PHE A 96 11.31 -28.63 0.04
N LYS A 97 11.89 -28.89 1.22
CA LYS A 97 13.33 -28.64 1.45
C LYS A 97 14.23 -29.46 0.53
N ARG A 98 13.87 -30.71 0.23
CA ARG A 98 14.62 -31.56 -0.70
C ARG A 98 14.62 -30.96 -2.10
N ILE A 99 13.44 -30.61 -2.61
CA ILE A 99 13.26 -30.00 -3.95
C ILE A 99 13.96 -28.64 -4.00
N TRP A 100 13.77 -27.81 -2.98
CA TRP A 100 14.34 -26.46 -2.91
C TRP A 100 15.87 -26.45 -2.93
N ASN A 101 16.50 -27.43 -2.29
CA ASN A 101 17.96 -27.56 -2.25
C ASN A 101 18.52 -28.39 -3.43
N MET A 102 17.68 -28.88 -4.34
CA MET A 102 18.12 -29.68 -5.48
C MET A 102 18.57 -28.79 -6.65
N PRO A 103 19.71 -29.11 -7.32
CA PRO A 103 20.10 -28.42 -8.53
C PRO A 103 19.04 -28.57 -9.64
N TYR A 104 18.72 -27.47 -10.32
CA TYR A 104 17.66 -27.42 -11.34
C TYR A 104 17.82 -28.45 -12.47
N SER A 105 19.05 -28.82 -12.81
CA SER A 105 19.36 -29.85 -13.79
C SER A 105 18.83 -31.24 -13.41
N ARG A 106 18.70 -31.55 -12.11
CA ARG A 106 18.19 -32.84 -11.63
C ARG A 106 16.67 -32.90 -11.51
N LEU A 107 16.01 -31.75 -11.32
CA LEU A 107 14.55 -31.67 -11.20
C LEU A 107 13.80 -32.22 -12.43
N LYS A 108 14.40 -32.15 -13.63
CA LYS A 108 13.79 -32.63 -14.87
C LYS A 108 13.73 -34.15 -14.99
N TYR A 109 14.55 -34.87 -14.23
CA TYR A 109 14.70 -36.33 -14.35
C TYR A 109 14.07 -37.08 -13.18
N GLU A 110 13.79 -36.40 -12.07
CA GLU A 110 13.01 -36.99 -10.98
C GLU A 110 11.52 -36.96 -11.31
N LYS A 111 10.87 -38.12 -11.34
CA LYS A 111 9.42 -38.20 -11.33
C LYS A 111 8.91 -37.86 -9.93
N ALA A 112 7.85 -37.05 -9.84
CA ALA A 112 7.15 -36.83 -8.58
C ALA A 112 6.73 -38.20 -8.00
N PRO A 113 6.98 -38.46 -6.70
CA PRO A 113 6.51 -39.69 -6.08
C PRO A 113 4.99 -39.75 -6.15
N THR A 114 4.44 -40.90 -6.55
CA THR A 114 3.00 -41.14 -6.52
C THR A 114 2.56 -41.18 -5.05
N MET A 115 1.97 -40.11 -4.54
CA MET A 115 1.34 -40.11 -3.23
C MET A 115 0.06 -40.96 -3.30
N VAL A 116 0.16 -42.23 -2.91
CA VAL A 116 -1.01 -43.08 -2.64
C VAL A 116 -1.63 -42.58 -1.34
N GLY A 117 -2.76 -41.87 -1.45
CA GLY A 117 -3.56 -41.54 -0.28
C GLY A 117 -4.11 -42.82 0.34
N GLN A 118 -3.59 -43.20 1.50
CA GLN A 118 -4.24 -44.15 2.38
C GLN A 118 -4.78 -43.35 3.56
N GLY A 119 -6.05 -42.98 3.43
CA GLY A 119 -6.80 -42.42 4.54
C GLY A 119 -7.03 -43.50 5.59
N ASP A 120 -6.92 -43.12 6.86
CA ASP A 120 -7.84 -43.55 7.90
C ASP A 120 -7.73 -42.63 9.13
N GLU A 121 -8.86 -42.52 9.83
CA GLU A 121 -9.16 -41.74 11.04
C GLU A 121 -9.35 -40.22 10.90
N LYS A 122 -10.61 -39.83 10.67
CA LYS A 122 -11.17 -38.68 11.39
C LYS A 122 -11.74 -39.17 12.72
N GLN A 123 -10.92 -39.17 13.78
CA GLN A 123 -11.40 -39.21 15.16
C GLN A 123 -12.05 -37.86 15.53
N THR A 124 -13.33 -37.96 15.89
CA THR A 124 -14.09 -37.30 16.97
C THR A 124 -13.62 -35.92 17.50
N LEU A 125 -14.52 -34.91 17.42
CA LEU A 125 -15.18 -34.22 18.56
C LEU A 125 -15.70 -32.82 18.13
N PHE A 126 -17.03 -32.66 18.32
CA PHE A 126 -17.88 -31.45 18.31
C PHE A 126 -18.14 -30.73 16.98
#